data_AF-A0A3D3GUL4-F1
#
_entry.id   AF-A0A3D3GUL4-F1
#
_cell.length_a   1.000
_cell.length_b   1.000
_cell.length_c   1.000
_cell.angle_alpha   90.00
_cell.angle_beta   90.00
_cell.angle_gamma   90.00
#
_symmetry.space_group_name_H-M   'P 1'
#
loop_
_entity.id
_entity.type
_entity.pdbx_description
1 polymer ?
#
loop_
_entity_poly.entity_id
_entity_poly.type
_entity_poly.pdbx_seq_one_letter_code
_entity_poly.pdbx_strand_id
1 'polypeptide(L)'
;MQYADRLRAILTPPERRVFESLNTPQKIQDYLDTLSMNFEIQGETYMSPRMVLREKTAHCFEGALLAAAALMYNGHSPLLLDLQTIASDEDHVITLFQHNGYWGAISKTNHTMLRWRDPVYKTIRELAMSYFHEYVMWDDGRKSLLAYSKPFDLRRFAPERWVTSEENLLWLAEKLDNSRHFPIVPKKNARLLRSASKIELKAMRIVEWKEPN
;
A
#
# COMPACT_ATOMS: atom_id res chain seq x y z
N MET A 1 -25.26 9.12 9.94
CA MET A 1 -25.01 8.04 8.97
C MET A 1 -23.60 7.51 9.20
N GLN A 2 -23.41 6.21 9.39
CA GLN A 2 -22.09 5.64 9.61
C GLN A 2 -21.26 5.80 8.32
N TYR A 3 -19.94 5.96 8.44
CA TYR A 3 -19.06 6.15 7.27
C TYR A 3 -19.24 5.06 6.20
N ALA A 4 -19.43 3.80 6.63
CA ALA A 4 -19.68 2.65 5.77
C ALA A 4 -20.95 2.83 4.91
N ASP A 5 -22.04 3.33 5.49
CA ASP A 5 -23.31 3.50 4.78
C ASP A 5 -23.18 4.54 3.67
N ARG A 6 -22.46 5.64 3.95
CA ARG A 6 -22.14 6.65 2.93
C ARG A 6 -21.32 6.05 1.80
N LEU A 7 -20.26 5.31 2.12
CA LEU A 7 -19.44 4.63 1.13
C LEU A 7 -20.27 3.66 0.28
N ARG A 8 -21.17 2.88 0.88
CA ARG A 8 -22.05 1.94 0.14
C ARG A 8 -23.03 2.65 -0.79
N ALA A 9 -23.55 3.80 -0.37
CA ALA A 9 -24.56 4.56 -1.11
C ALA A 9 -24.01 5.18 -2.40
N ILE A 10 -22.72 5.56 -2.43
CA ILE A 10 -22.10 6.27 -3.56
C ILE A 10 -21.55 5.34 -4.65
N LEU A 11 -21.52 4.04 -4.36
CA LEU A 11 -21.09 3.01 -5.31
C LEU A 11 -22.22 2.63 -6.26
N THR A 12 -21.85 2.26 -7.47
CA THR A 12 -22.75 1.63 -8.44
C THR A 12 -23.05 0.18 -8.05
N PRO A 13 -24.13 -0.43 -8.57
CA PRO A 13 -24.41 -1.84 -8.30
C PRO A 13 -23.26 -2.81 -8.68
N PRO A 14 -22.55 -2.64 -9.82
CA PRO A 14 -21.38 -3.47 -10.13
C PRO A 14 -20.23 -3.30 -9.13
N GLU A 15 -19.90 -2.07 -8.72
CA GLU A 15 -18.85 -1.81 -7.74
C GLU A 15 -19.18 -2.44 -6.38
N ARG A 16 -20.45 -2.35 -5.94
CA ARG A 16 -20.91 -3.01 -4.71
C ARG A 16 -20.70 -4.52 -4.73
N ARG A 17 -21.04 -5.19 -5.84
CA ARG A 17 -20.84 -6.65 -5.97
C ARG A 17 -19.36 -7.04 -5.84
N VAL A 18 -18.45 -6.22 -6.36
CA VAL A 18 -17.02 -6.44 -6.17
C VAL A 18 -16.68 -6.29 -4.68
N PHE A 19 -17.03 -5.18 -4.04
CA PHE A 19 -16.67 -4.99 -2.62
C PHE A 19 -17.35 -5.98 -1.66
N GLU A 20 -18.54 -6.48 -1.98
CA GLU A 20 -19.22 -7.57 -1.25
C GLU A 20 -18.45 -8.89 -1.31
N SER A 21 -17.80 -9.20 -2.45
CA SER A 21 -17.00 -10.42 -2.57
C SER A 21 -15.65 -10.30 -1.87
N LEU A 22 -15.10 -9.07 -1.78
CA LEU A 22 -13.84 -8.73 -1.12
C LEU A 22 -13.99 -8.58 0.41
N ASN A 23 -14.64 -9.54 1.06
CA ASN A 23 -15.06 -9.46 2.46
C ASN A 23 -14.05 -9.94 3.50
N THR A 24 -12.82 -10.23 3.08
CA THR A 24 -11.70 -10.56 3.99
C THR A 24 -10.41 -9.94 3.45
N PRO A 25 -9.44 -9.60 4.31
CA PRO A 25 -8.14 -9.12 3.88
C PRO A 25 -7.45 -10.01 2.83
N GLN A 26 -7.55 -11.32 2.98
CA GLN A 26 -6.98 -12.30 2.05
C GLN A 26 -7.62 -12.20 0.67
N LYS A 27 -8.95 -12.20 0.58
CA LYS A 27 -9.64 -12.04 -0.72
C LYS A 27 -9.33 -10.70 -1.39
N ILE A 28 -9.12 -9.64 -0.60
CA ILE A 28 -8.70 -8.34 -1.12
C ILE A 28 -7.30 -8.45 -1.73
N GLN A 29 -6.35 -9.08 -1.03
CA GLN A 29 -5.00 -9.32 -1.55
C GLN A 29 -5.05 -10.17 -2.83
N ASP A 30 -5.78 -11.28 -2.82
CA ASP A 30 -5.92 -12.15 -3.99
C ASP A 30 -6.47 -11.37 -5.19
N TYR A 31 -7.42 -10.46 -4.97
CA TYR A 31 -7.93 -9.59 -6.04
C TYR A 31 -6.88 -8.61 -6.55
N LEU A 32 -6.10 -7.96 -5.68
CA LEU A 32 -5.03 -7.05 -6.09
C LEU A 32 -3.92 -7.76 -6.88
N ASP A 33 -3.65 -9.02 -6.57
CA ASP A 33 -2.67 -9.83 -7.29
C ASP A 33 -3.13 -10.13 -8.72
N THR A 34 -4.44 -10.08 -9.01
CA THR A 34 -4.95 -10.20 -10.39
C THR A 34 -4.78 -8.94 -11.24
N LEU A 35 -4.56 -7.78 -10.63
CA LEU A 35 -4.42 -6.52 -11.35
C LEU A 35 -3.01 -6.42 -11.96
N SER A 36 -2.87 -5.90 -13.17
CA SER A 36 -1.52 -5.60 -13.69
C SER A 36 -0.86 -4.49 -12.87
N MET A 37 0.47 -4.45 -12.89
CA MET A 37 1.18 -3.28 -12.36
C MET A 37 0.89 -2.08 -13.25
N ASN A 38 0.54 -0.96 -12.62
CA ASN A 38 0.48 0.32 -13.31
C ASN A 38 1.89 0.90 -13.40
N PHE A 39 2.43 0.97 -14.62
CA PHE A 39 3.74 1.56 -14.91
C PHE A 39 3.65 3.04 -15.29
N GLU A 40 2.47 3.65 -15.21
CA GLU A 40 2.28 5.09 -15.46
C GLU A 40 2.78 5.53 -16.85
N ILE A 41 2.63 4.66 -17.85
CA ILE A 41 3.15 4.84 -19.22
C ILE A 41 2.65 6.15 -19.87
N GLN A 42 1.46 6.60 -19.46
CA GLN A 42 0.82 7.82 -19.98
C GLN A 42 0.98 9.03 -19.05
N GLY A 43 1.84 8.93 -18.03
CA GLY A 43 2.08 9.94 -17.01
C GLY A 43 1.62 9.50 -15.62
N GLU A 44 2.02 10.27 -14.61
CA GLU A 44 1.69 10.00 -13.20
C GLU A 44 0.17 9.90 -12.95
N THR A 45 -0.19 8.92 -12.15
CA THR A 45 -1.55 8.53 -11.80
C THR A 45 -1.68 8.41 -10.29
N TYR A 46 -2.88 8.76 -9.81
CA TYR A 46 -3.25 8.59 -8.41
C TYR A 46 -4.72 8.17 -8.39
N MET A 47 -5.02 7.05 -9.04
CA MET A 47 -6.39 6.59 -9.28
C MET A 47 -7.17 6.34 -7.98
N SER A 48 -8.45 6.68 -8.02
CA SER A 48 -9.40 6.24 -7.00
C SER A 48 -9.70 4.74 -7.10
N PRO A 49 -10.22 4.10 -6.05
CA PRO A 49 -10.75 2.73 -6.12
C PRO A 49 -11.69 2.48 -7.30
N ARG A 50 -12.58 3.43 -7.64
CA ARG A 50 -13.43 3.36 -8.83
C ARG A 50 -12.61 3.25 -10.11
N MET A 51 -11.63 4.13 -10.27
CA MET A 51 -10.77 4.13 -11.45
C MET A 51 -9.96 2.83 -11.53
N VAL A 52 -9.37 2.34 -10.43
CA VAL A 52 -8.69 1.04 -10.38
C VAL A 52 -9.62 -0.12 -10.79
N LEU A 53 -10.87 -0.12 -10.32
CA LEU A 53 -11.85 -1.13 -10.72
C LEU A 53 -12.18 -1.08 -12.23
N ARG A 54 -12.08 0.09 -12.86
CA ARG A 54 -12.32 0.29 -14.29
C ARG A 54 -11.09 -0.08 -15.13
N GLU A 55 -9.92 0.45 -14.78
CA GLU A 55 -8.68 0.30 -15.55
C GLU A 55 -7.99 -1.07 -15.32
N LYS A 56 -8.34 -1.78 -14.24
CA LYS A 56 -7.80 -3.11 -13.90
C LYS A 56 -6.27 -3.15 -13.73
N THR A 57 -5.69 -2.02 -13.37
CA THR A 57 -4.26 -1.85 -13.09
C THR A 57 -4.08 -1.00 -11.84
N ALA A 58 -2.99 -1.20 -11.11
CA ALA A 58 -2.66 -0.38 -9.94
C ALA A 58 -1.17 -0.44 -9.61
N HIS A 59 -0.60 0.67 -9.14
CA HIS A 59 0.63 0.67 -8.34
C HIS A 59 0.29 0.63 -6.83
N CYS A 60 1.29 0.78 -5.96
CA CYS A 60 1.15 0.58 -4.52
C CYS A 60 0.06 1.47 -3.87
N PHE A 61 0.07 2.77 -4.12
CA PHE A 61 -0.89 3.72 -3.56
C PHE A 61 -2.32 3.44 -4.01
N GLU A 62 -2.53 3.24 -5.31
CA GLU A 62 -3.83 2.93 -5.91
C GLU A 62 -4.41 1.63 -5.38
N GLY A 63 -3.57 0.57 -5.31
CA GLY A 63 -3.94 -0.71 -4.74
C GLY A 63 -4.28 -0.62 -3.26
N ALA A 64 -3.53 0.20 -2.51
CA ALA A 64 -3.80 0.45 -1.10
C ALA A 64 -5.15 1.16 -0.89
N LEU A 65 -5.47 2.18 -1.69
CA LEU A 65 -6.77 2.85 -1.64
C LEU A 65 -7.92 1.88 -1.93
N LEU A 66 -7.79 1.05 -2.97
CA LEU A 66 -8.80 0.04 -3.31
C LEU A 66 -9.01 -0.93 -2.14
N ALA A 67 -7.94 -1.45 -1.55
CA ALA A 67 -8.01 -2.34 -0.41
C ALA A 67 -8.66 -1.68 0.81
N ALA A 68 -8.31 -0.43 1.09
CA ALA A 68 -8.87 0.32 2.20
C ALA A 68 -10.37 0.58 2.01
N ALA A 69 -10.81 0.89 0.79
CA ALA A 69 -12.23 1.03 0.46
C ALA A 69 -13.00 -0.28 0.66
N ALA A 70 -12.44 -1.41 0.19
CA ALA A 70 -13.04 -2.74 0.38
C ALA A 70 -13.12 -3.12 1.87
N LEU A 71 -12.08 -2.86 2.67
CA LEU A 71 -12.11 -3.05 4.13
C LEU A 71 -13.21 -2.21 4.78
N MET A 72 -13.31 -0.92 4.45
CA MET A 72 -14.34 -0.03 5.00
C MET A 72 -15.75 -0.45 4.59
N TYR A 73 -15.94 -0.90 3.35
CA TYR A 73 -17.21 -1.47 2.89
C TYR A 73 -17.66 -2.64 3.76
N ASN A 74 -16.71 -3.49 4.17
CA ASN A 74 -16.93 -4.69 4.98
C ASN A 74 -16.80 -4.44 6.50
N GLY A 75 -16.80 -3.18 6.95
CA GLY A 75 -16.88 -2.83 8.37
C GLY A 75 -15.53 -2.75 9.11
N HIS A 76 -14.42 -2.82 8.39
CA HIS A 76 -13.07 -2.62 8.93
C HIS A 76 -12.62 -1.15 8.81
N SER A 77 -11.54 -0.76 9.49
CA SER A 77 -11.01 0.59 9.38
C SER A 77 -10.12 0.73 8.13
N PRO A 78 -10.27 1.79 7.29
CA PRO A 78 -9.48 2.03 6.09
C PRO A 78 -8.17 2.76 6.45
N LEU A 79 -7.22 2.01 7.00
CA LEU A 79 -5.96 2.54 7.48
C LEU A 79 -4.86 2.28 6.46
N LEU A 80 -4.11 3.32 6.11
CA LEU A 80 -2.89 3.20 5.30
C LEU A 80 -1.65 3.29 6.19
N LEU A 81 -0.56 2.74 5.71
CA LEU A 81 0.79 2.96 6.21
C LEU A 81 1.68 3.33 5.02
N ASP A 82 2.46 4.38 5.22
CA ASP A 82 3.46 4.85 4.26
C ASP A 82 4.85 4.45 4.76
N LEU A 83 5.62 3.82 3.88
CA LEU A 83 7.00 3.37 4.09
C LEU A 83 7.91 4.27 3.26
N GLN A 84 8.59 5.18 3.96
CA GLN A 84 9.42 6.20 3.35
C GLN A 84 10.87 5.73 3.21
N THR A 85 11.42 5.98 2.03
CA THR A 85 12.75 5.57 1.59
C THR A 85 13.68 6.76 1.37
N ILE A 86 14.89 6.49 0.88
CA ILE A 86 15.80 7.54 0.41
C ILE A 86 15.31 8.09 -0.93
N ALA A 87 15.68 9.32 -1.28
CA ALA A 87 15.21 9.99 -2.50
C ALA A 87 15.57 9.30 -3.84
N SER A 88 16.46 8.29 -3.82
CA SER A 88 16.82 7.51 -5.01
C SER A 88 16.05 6.19 -5.13
N ASP A 89 15.16 5.90 -4.18
CA ASP A 89 14.29 4.73 -4.15
C ASP A 89 12.82 5.18 -4.15
N GLU A 90 11.90 4.24 -4.31
CA GLU A 90 10.46 4.49 -4.32
C GLU A 90 9.83 4.18 -2.97
N ASP A 91 9.02 5.12 -2.48
CA ASP A 91 8.19 4.92 -1.30
C ASP A 91 7.09 3.87 -1.56
N HIS A 92 6.50 3.34 -0.50
CA HIS A 92 5.49 2.29 -0.63
C HIS A 92 4.34 2.48 0.34
N VAL A 93 3.14 2.36 -0.20
CA VAL A 93 1.91 2.49 0.59
C VAL A 93 1.23 1.13 0.69
N ILE A 94 0.88 0.76 1.92
CA ILE A 94 0.20 -0.50 2.24
C ILE A 94 -1.07 -0.25 3.04
N THR A 95 -2.02 -1.17 2.96
CA THR A 95 -3.27 -1.10 3.72
C THR A 95 -3.21 -2.00 4.93
N LEU A 96 -3.45 -1.43 6.10
CA LEU A 96 -3.41 -2.14 7.37
C LEU A 96 -4.74 -2.82 7.65
N PHE A 97 -4.68 -4.02 8.22
CA PHE A 97 -5.80 -4.66 8.87
C PHE A 97 -5.37 -5.24 10.21
N GLN A 98 -6.34 -5.50 11.09
CA GLN A 98 -6.09 -6.12 12.38
C GLN A 98 -7.05 -7.28 12.62
N HIS A 99 -6.51 -8.41 13.08
CA HIS A 99 -7.29 -9.59 13.47
C HIS A 99 -6.77 -10.13 14.80
N ASN A 100 -7.68 -10.36 15.76
CA ASN A 100 -7.35 -10.86 17.10
C ASN A 100 -6.22 -10.07 17.81
N GLY A 101 -6.17 -8.75 17.60
CA GLY A 101 -5.17 -7.87 18.19
C GLY A 101 -3.78 -7.93 17.53
N TYR A 102 -3.65 -8.51 16.34
CA TYR A 102 -2.43 -8.54 15.54
C TYR A 102 -2.64 -7.84 14.20
N TRP A 103 -1.65 -7.05 13.82
CA TRP A 103 -1.61 -6.30 12.57
C TRP A 103 -1.10 -7.17 11.43
N GLY A 104 -1.72 -7.04 10.28
CA GLY A 104 -1.24 -7.49 8.98
C GLY A 104 -1.35 -6.37 7.95
N ALA A 105 -0.88 -6.63 6.73
CA ALA A 105 -0.93 -5.66 5.65
C ALA A 105 -1.27 -6.30 4.29
N ILE A 106 -2.09 -5.58 3.53
CA ILE A 106 -2.40 -5.81 2.12
C ILE A 106 -1.51 -4.87 1.30
N SER A 107 -0.92 -5.36 0.22
CA SER A 107 0.02 -4.58 -0.58
C SER A 107 -0.01 -4.93 -2.06
N LYS A 108 0.30 -3.95 -2.92
CA LYS A 108 0.49 -4.11 -4.36
C LYS A 108 1.91 -3.68 -4.75
N THR A 109 2.66 -4.58 -5.36
CA THR A 109 4.03 -4.35 -5.83
C THR A 109 4.36 -5.26 -7.00
N ASN A 110 5.34 -4.88 -7.82
CA ASN A 110 5.82 -5.69 -8.95
C ASN A 110 6.98 -6.64 -8.57
N HIS A 111 7.58 -6.44 -7.40
CA HIS A 111 8.76 -7.19 -6.97
C HIS A 111 8.40 -8.44 -6.16
N THR A 112 9.38 -9.33 -5.97
CA THR A 112 9.21 -10.53 -5.15
C THR A 112 8.97 -10.21 -3.67
N MET A 113 9.42 -9.05 -3.22
CA MET A 113 9.34 -8.57 -1.85
C MET A 113 8.23 -7.52 -1.68
N LEU A 114 8.03 -6.99 -0.47
CA LEU A 114 7.07 -5.92 -0.14
C LEU A 114 5.58 -6.26 -0.33
N ARG A 115 5.25 -7.54 -0.41
CA ARG A 115 3.88 -8.05 -0.59
C ARG A 115 3.09 -8.10 0.73
N TRP A 116 2.09 -8.99 0.77
CA TRP A 116 1.28 -9.34 1.93
C TRP A 116 2.08 -9.57 3.22
N ARG A 117 1.44 -9.25 4.35
CA ARG A 117 1.89 -9.59 5.69
C ARG A 117 0.77 -10.21 6.52
N ASP A 118 1.00 -11.44 6.95
CA ASP A 118 0.09 -12.14 7.86
C ASP A 118 -0.10 -11.37 9.18
N PRO A 119 -1.27 -11.48 9.83
CA PRO A 119 -1.57 -10.75 11.05
C PRO A 119 -0.88 -11.36 12.27
N VAL A 120 0.44 -11.22 12.36
CA VAL A 120 1.28 -11.75 13.45
C VAL A 120 2.01 -10.66 14.25
N TYR A 121 1.87 -9.40 13.83
CA TYR A 121 2.62 -8.27 14.40
C TYR A 121 1.82 -7.58 15.51
N LYS A 122 2.38 -7.38 16.70
CA LYS A 122 1.70 -6.70 17.82
C LYS A 122 1.66 -5.19 17.65
N THR A 123 2.66 -4.63 16.99
CA THR A 123 2.78 -3.18 16.79
C THR A 123 2.97 -2.83 15.32
N ILE A 124 2.60 -1.61 14.94
CA ILE A 124 2.87 -1.07 13.61
C ILE A 124 4.38 -1.06 13.31
N ARG A 125 5.21 -0.82 14.34
CA ARG A 125 6.66 -0.88 14.19
C ARG A 125 7.12 -2.29 13.81
N GLU A 126 6.64 -3.33 14.47
CA GLU A 126 6.98 -4.72 14.13
C GLU A 126 6.59 -5.04 12.67
N LEU A 127 5.40 -4.62 12.26
CA LEU A 127 4.93 -4.77 10.89
C LEU A 127 5.85 -4.02 9.91
N ALA A 128 6.18 -2.76 10.17
CA ALA A 128 7.09 -1.98 9.32
C ALA A 128 8.51 -2.60 9.27
N MET A 129 9.01 -3.12 10.39
CA MET A 129 10.31 -3.81 10.46
C MET A 129 10.35 -5.07 9.59
N SER A 130 9.21 -5.72 9.34
CA SER A 130 9.15 -6.89 8.44
C SER A 130 9.52 -6.57 6.98
N TYR A 131 9.48 -5.28 6.60
CA TYR A 131 9.89 -4.83 5.28
C TYR A 131 11.34 -4.34 5.24
N PHE A 132 11.95 -3.98 6.38
CA PHE A 132 13.22 -3.24 6.43
C PHE A 132 14.36 -3.92 5.65
N HIS A 133 14.52 -5.23 5.75
CA HIS A 133 15.60 -5.92 5.05
C HIS A 133 15.34 -6.12 3.56
N GLU A 134 14.10 -5.93 3.12
CA GLU A 134 13.68 -6.06 1.72
C GLU A 134 13.93 -4.77 0.91
N TYR A 135 14.06 -3.63 1.60
CA TYR A 135 14.40 -2.34 0.99
C TYR A 135 15.89 -2.17 0.78
N VAL A 136 16.33 -2.35 -0.47
CA VAL A 136 17.73 -2.19 -0.88
C VAL A 136 17.85 -1.60 -2.27
N MET A 137 18.89 -0.81 -2.45
CA MET A 137 19.29 -0.29 -3.75
C MET A 137 19.88 -1.38 -4.65
N TRP A 138 19.49 -1.38 -5.92
CA TRP A 138 19.84 -2.40 -6.92
C TRP A 138 21.31 -2.44 -7.34
N ASP A 139 22.00 -1.32 -7.17
CA ASP A 139 23.36 -1.05 -7.62
C ASP A 139 24.41 -1.41 -6.56
N ASP A 140 24.20 -0.99 -5.30
CA ASP A 140 25.17 -1.08 -4.21
C ASP A 140 24.69 -1.89 -3.00
N GLY A 141 23.41 -2.31 -2.97
CA GLY A 141 22.78 -3.06 -1.90
C GLY A 141 22.56 -2.29 -0.59
N ARG A 142 22.74 -0.97 -0.59
CA ARG A 142 22.47 -0.09 0.55
C ARG A 142 21.00 -0.17 0.95
N LYS A 143 20.74 -0.20 2.25
CA LYS A 143 19.38 -0.15 2.80
C LYS A 143 18.75 1.21 2.51
N SER A 144 17.51 1.21 2.00
CA SER A 144 16.82 2.43 1.56
C SER A 144 15.67 2.85 2.48
N LEU A 145 15.01 1.94 3.20
CA LEU A 145 13.90 2.30 4.09
C LEU A 145 14.36 3.13 5.29
N LEU A 146 13.84 4.36 5.39
CA LEU A 146 14.18 5.33 6.42
C LEU A 146 13.17 5.36 7.56
N ALA A 147 11.89 5.38 7.22
CA ALA A 147 10.82 5.67 8.17
C ALA A 147 9.48 5.02 7.78
N TYR A 148 8.54 5.02 8.72
CA TYR A 148 7.17 4.60 8.49
C TYR A 148 6.22 5.63 9.12
N SER A 149 5.07 5.87 8.49
CA SER A 149 4.06 6.78 9.02
C SER A 149 3.31 6.21 10.23
N LYS A 150 2.59 7.06 10.96
CA LYS A 150 1.50 6.58 11.83
C LYS A 150 0.38 6.02 10.94
N PRO A 151 -0.45 5.07 11.45
CA PRO A 151 -1.65 4.65 10.73
C PRO A 151 -2.48 5.85 10.27
N PHE A 152 -2.69 5.94 8.97
CA PHE A 152 -3.34 7.07 8.31
C PHE A 152 -4.79 6.69 8.01
N ASP A 153 -5.71 7.31 8.74
CA ASP A 153 -7.13 6.99 8.67
C ASP A 153 -7.84 7.79 7.58
N LEU A 154 -8.32 7.11 6.53
CA LEU A 154 -9.01 7.71 5.41
C LEU A 154 -10.42 8.23 5.77
N ARG A 155 -10.98 7.84 6.93
CA ARG A 155 -12.31 8.33 7.37
C ARG A 155 -12.36 9.82 7.66
N ARG A 156 -11.20 10.48 7.71
CA ARG A 156 -11.04 11.93 7.88
C ARG A 156 -11.45 12.71 6.62
N PHE A 157 -11.62 12.03 5.49
CA PHE A 157 -12.05 12.60 4.22
C PHE A 157 -13.39 12.00 3.82
N ALA A 158 -14.21 12.77 3.11
CA ALA A 158 -15.49 12.28 2.60
C ALA A 158 -15.25 11.16 1.55
N PRO A 159 -15.96 10.01 1.60
CA PRO A 159 -15.69 8.89 0.70
C PRO A 159 -15.86 9.26 -0.78
N GLU A 160 -16.72 10.22 -1.11
CA GLU A 160 -16.93 10.73 -2.46
C GLU A 160 -15.65 11.33 -3.07
N ARG A 161 -14.78 11.89 -2.22
CA ARG A 161 -13.54 12.56 -2.63
C ARG A 161 -12.39 11.63 -2.98
N TRP A 162 -12.45 10.37 -2.55
CA TRP A 162 -11.33 9.45 -2.75
C TRP A 162 -11.73 8.05 -3.21
N VAL A 163 -12.95 7.57 -2.92
CA VAL A 163 -13.43 6.26 -3.38
C VAL A 163 -13.91 6.31 -4.83
N THR A 164 -14.63 7.38 -5.17
CA THR A 164 -15.37 7.52 -6.44
C THR A 164 -14.91 8.69 -7.30
N SER A 165 -13.80 9.33 -6.93
CA SER A 165 -13.23 10.45 -7.69
C SER A 165 -12.87 10.01 -9.11
N GLU A 166 -13.17 10.84 -10.11
CA GLU A 166 -12.67 10.68 -11.48
C GLU A 166 -11.40 11.49 -11.73
N GLU A 167 -10.94 12.25 -10.71
CA GLU A 167 -9.70 13.02 -10.72
C GLU A 167 -8.60 12.29 -9.94
N ASN A 168 -7.34 12.50 -10.36
CA ASN A 168 -6.15 12.03 -9.65
C ASN A 168 -6.10 12.54 -8.20
N LEU A 169 -5.78 11.65 -7.28
CA LEU A 169 -5.76 11.86 -5.84
C LEU A 169 -4.39 12.34 -5.31
N LEU A 170 -3.65 13.14 -6.09
CA LEU A 170 -2.35 13.69 -5.68
C LEU A 170 -2.44 14.38 -4.30
N TRP A 171 -3.51 15.15 -4.06
CA TRP A 171 -3.73 15.82 -2.77
C TRP A 171 -3.78 14.84 -1.57
N LEU A 172 -4.21 13.59 -1.80
CA LEU A 172 -4.30 12.57 -0.77
C LEU A 172 -2.95 11.89 -0.55
N ALA A 173 -2.20 11.64 -1.63
CA ALA A 173 -0.82 11.17 -1.57
C ALA A 173 0.04 12.18 -0.77
N GLU A 174 0.00 13.46 -1.14
CA GLU A 174 0.72 14.52 -0.41
C GLU A 174 0.32 14.58 1.07
N LYS A 175 -0.95 14.36 1.41
CA LYS A 175 -1.39 14.34 2.82
C LYS A 175 -0.88 13.13 3.59
N LEU A 176 -0.72 12.00 2.93
CA LEU A 176 -0.14 10.79 3.51
C LEU A 176 1.37 10.99 3.73
N ASP A 177 2.08 11.50 2.73
CA ASP A 177 3.53 11.75 2.79
C ASP A 177 3.89 12.79 3.86
N ASN A 178 3.06 13.83 4.00
CA ASN A 178 3.21 14.84 5.07
C ASN A 178 2.68 14.39 6.43
N SER A 179 2.21 13.14 6.56
CA SER A 179 1.80 12.62 7.85
C SER A 179 3.01 12.41 8.77
N ARG A 180 2.77 11.99 10.02
CA ARG A 180 3.88 11.87 10.97
C ARG A 180 4.60 10.54 10.75
N HIS A 181 5.89 10.61 10.43
CA HIS A 181 6.76 9.44 10.31
C HIS A 181 7.63 9.19 11.53
N PHE A 182 8.04 7.93 11.69
CA PHE A 182 8.94 7.45 12.73
C PHE A 182 10.12 6.75 12.08
N PRO A 183 11.35 7.01 12.53
CA PRO A 183 12.53 6.37 11.97
C PRO A 183 12.51 4.86 12.22
N ILE A 184 12.85 4.09 11.20
CA ILE A 184 13.02 2.63 11.30
C ILE A 184 14.29 2.30 12.08
N VAL A 185 15.40 2.91 11.65
CA VAL A 185 16.73 2.66 12.20
C VAL A 185 17.07 3.71 13.26
N PRO A 186 17.45 3.31 14.49
CA PRO A 186 17.98 4.25 15.47
C PRO A 186 19.19 5.01 14.91
N LYS A 187 19.23 6.34 15.08
CA LYS A 187 20.28 7.21 14.50
C LYS A 187 21.72 6.73 14.77
N LYS A 188 21.99 6.19 15.96
CA LYS A 188 23.31 5.67 16.34
C LYS A 188 23.72 4.39 15.58
N ASN A 189 22.74 3.66 15.04
CA ASN A 189 22.93 2.38 14.36
C ASN A 189 22.97 2.53 12.84
N ALA A 190 22.63 3.69 12.27
CA ALA A 190 22.58 3.90 10.82
C ALA A 190 23.91 3.55 10.13
N ARG A 191 25.04 3.88 10.76
CA ARG A 191 26.39 3.55 10.24
C ARG A 191 26.78 2.06 10.34
N LEU A 192 26.00 1.27 11.07
CA LEU A 192 26.24 -0.16 11.29
C LEU A 192 25.46 -1.04 10.29
N LEU A 193 24.64 -0.42 9.44
CA LEU A 193 23.90 -1.15 8.42
C LEU A 193 24.86 -1.76 7.41
N ARG A 194 24.61 -3.01 7.06
CA ARG A 194 25.35 -3.74 6.04
C ARG A 194 24.57 -3.71 4.74
N SER A 195 25.28 -3.58 3.62
CA SER A 195 24.70 -3.80 2.30
C SER A 195 24.20 -5.24 2.14
N ALA A 196 23.14 -5.41 1.36
CA ALA A 196 22.67 -6.72 0.95
C ALA A 196 23.75 -7.49 0.18
N SER A 197 23.71 -8.81 0.32
CA SER A 197 24.57 -9.71 -0.42
C SER A 197 24.17 -9.79 -1.89
N LYS A 198 25.10 -10.26 -2.73
CA LYS A 198 24.84 -10.45 -4.17
C LYS A 198 23.70 -11.42 -4.46
N ILE A 199 23.41 -12.37 -3.57
CA ILE A 199 22.32 -13.32 -3.77
C ILE A 199 20.95 -12.68 -3.48
N GLU A 200 20.86 -11.85 -2.44
CA GLU A 200 19.66 -11.03 -2.16
C GLU A 200 19.33 -10.15 -3.36
N LEU A 201 20.32 -9.40 -3.87
CA LEU A 201 20.14 -8.51 -5.02
C LEU A 201 19.67 -9.24 -6.29
N LYS A 202 20.15 -10.46 -6.53
CA LYS A 202 19.71 -11.28 -7.68
C LYS A 202 18.23 -11.67 -7.56
N ALA A 203 17.80 -12.09 -6.38
CA ALA A 203 16.42 -12.52 -6.14
C ALA A 203 15.43 -11.35 -6.24
N MET A 204 15.85 -10.18 -5.75
CA MET A 204 14.99 -8.99 -5.71
C MET A 204 14.74 -8.39 -7.11
N ARG A 205 15.64 -8.62 -8.09
CA ARG A 205 15.46 -8.18 -9.50
C ARG A 205 14.39 -8.95 -10.28
N ILE A 206 13.82 -9.99 -9.70
CA ILE A 206 12.72 -10.73 -10.32
C ILE A 206 11.45 -9.89 -10.19
N VAL A 207 10.79 -9.66 -11.31
CA VAL A 207 9.52 -8.92 -11.41
C VAL A 207 8.43 -9.82 -11.96
N GLU A 208 7.20 -9.54 -11.55
CA GLU A 208 6.01 -10.28 -12.01
C GLU A 208 5.53 -9.79 -13.37
N TRP A 209 5.46 -8.47 -13.54
CA TRP A 209 5.12 -7.79 -14.78
C TRP A 209 6.35 -7.11 -15.36
N LYS A 210 6.55 -7.28 -16.67
CA LYS A 210 7.55 -6.49 -17.41
C LYS A 210 6.90 -5.20 -17.86
N GLU A 211 7.64 -4.11 -17.72
CA GLU A 211 7.24 -2.83 -18.30
C GLU A 211 7.03 -3.00 -19.81
N PRO A 212 5.88 -2.56 -20.36
CA PRO A 212 5.66 -2.59 -21.80
C PRO A 212 6.68 -1.70 -22.52
N ASN A 213 7.26 -2.21 -23.60
CA ASN A 213 8.18 -1.46 -24.47
C ASN A 213 7.49 -0.28 -25.17
#